data_AF-A0A6V7K8N5-F1
#
_entry.id   AF-A0A6V7K8N5-F1
#
_cell.length_a   1.000
_cell.length_b   1.000
_cell.length_c   1.000
_cell.angle_alpha   90.00
_cell.angle_beta   90.00
_cell.angle_gamma   90.00
#
_symmetry.space_group_name_H-M   'P 1'
#
loop_
_entity.id
_entity.type
_entity.pdbx_description
1 polymer ?
#
loop_
_entity_poly.entity_id
_entity_poly.type
_entity_poly.pdbx_seq_one_letter_code
_entity_poly.pdbx_strand_id
1 'polypeptide(L)' 'MAGKDEKVESKGDIVRQGFMVKRSQNKKRFTPINYKTRWFVLTRRYLIYYDNDSE' A
#
# COMPACT_ATOMS: atom_id res chain seq x y z
N MET A 1 19.38 24.40 -0.62
CA MET A 1 19.62 22.95 -0.41
C MET A 1 18.41 22.41 0.35
N ALA A 2 17.47 21.78 -0.34
CA ALA A 2 16.20 21.38 0.23
C ALA A 2 16.27 19.94 0.74
N GLY A 3 15.87 19.77 2.01
CA GLY A 3 15.01 18.67 2.45
C GLY A 3 15.59 17.26 2.33
N LYS A 4 16.25 16.86 3.41
CA LYS A 4 16.65 15.48 3.71
C LYS A 4 15.41 14.69 4.16
N ASP A 5 14.70 14.07 3.24
CA ASP A 5 13.59 13.14 3.53
C ASP A 5 13.96 11.70 3.12
N GLU A 6 15.16 11.27 3.51
CA GLU A 6 15.50 9.85 3.52
C GLU A 6 15.26 9.30 4.94
N LYS A 7 14.00 9.31 5.37
CA LYS A 7 13.59 8.44 6.47
C LYS A 7 13.51 7.02 5.89
N VAL A 8 14.65 6.34 5.92
CA VAL A 8 14.69 4.88 5.99
C VAL A 8 13.80 4.49 7.17
N GLU A 9 12.54 4.10 6.89
CA GLU A 9 11.63 3.58 7.89
C GLU A 9 12.33 2.38 8.52
N SER A 10 12.82 2.60 9.74
CA SER A 10 13.46 1.56 10.54
C SER A 10 12.51 0.37 10.61
N LYS A 11 12.99 -0.81 10.21
CA LYS A 11 12.23 -2.09 10.24
C LYS A 11 11.47 -2.36 11.54
N GLY A 12 11.79 -1.68 12.64
CA GLY A 12 11.07 -1.74 13.92
C GLY A 12 9.68 -1.09 13.96
N ASP A 13 9.30 -0.29 12.97
CA ASP A 13 7.98 0.36 12.94
C ASP A 13 6.91 -0.44 12.16
N ILE A 14 7.32 -1.49 11.45
CA ILE A 14 6.44 -2.34 10.66
C ILE A 14 5.82 -3.41 11.58
N VAL A 15 4.50 -3.36 11.72
CA VAL A 15 3.71 -4.34 12.48
C VAL A 15 3.49 -5.61 11.65
N ARG A 16 3.18 -5.45 10.36
CA ARG A 16 2.98 -6.57 9.44
C ARG A 16 3.15 -6.11 8.00
N GLN A 17 3.60 -7.03 7.15
CA GLN A 17 3.66 -6.83 5.71
C GLN A 17 3.32 -8.12 4.97
N GLY A 18 2.81 -8.00 3.74
CA GLY A 18 2.49 -9.16 2.90
C GLY A 18 1.58 -8.84 1.73
N PHE A 19 1.42 -9.82 0.84
CA PHE A 19 0.48 -9.72 -0.26
C PHE A 19 -0.96 -9.94 0.22
N MET A 20 -1.86 -9.04 -0.20
CA MET A 20 -3.30 -9.17 0.02
C MET A 20 -4.06 -8.72 -1.22
N VAL A 21 -5.32 -9.16 -1.36
CA VAL A 21 -6.20 -8.73 -2.45
C VAL A 21 -6.96 -7.47 -2.04
N LYS A 22 -6.73 -6.36 -2.76
CA LYS A 22 -7.40 -5.08 -2.55
C LYS A 22 -8.58 -4.91 -3.51
N ARG A 23 -9.74 -4.55 -2.99
CA ARG A 23 -10.90 -4.12 -3.80
C ARG A 23 -10.76 -2.65 -4.23
N SER A 24 -11.12 -2.32 -5.47
CA SER A 24 -11.24 -0.94 -5.94
C SER A 24 -12.37 -0.21 -5.22
N GLN A 25 -12.18 1.09 -4.98
CA GLN A 25 -13.30 1.96 -4.62
C GLN A 25 -14.06 2.24 -5.92
N ASN A 26 -15.14 1.51 -6.15
CA ASN A 26 -16.00 1.73 -7.31
C ASN A 26 -16.71 3.08 -7.16
N LYS A 27 -16.36 4.05 -8.01
CA LYS A 27 -16.95 5.39 -7.98
C LYS A 27 -18.37 5.45 -8.58
N LYS A 28 -18.76 4.43 -9.35
CA LYS A 28 -20.08 4.33 -9.99
C LYS A 28 -20.80 3.07 -9.52
N ARG A 29 -22.13 3.14 -9.41
CA ARG A 29 -22.97 2.06 -8.84
C ARG A 29 -22.96 0.76 -9.66
N PHE A 30 -22.73 0.85 -10.97
CA PHE A 30 -22.83 -0.29 -11.91
C PHE A 30 -21.50 -0.70 -12.55
N THR A 31 -20.35 -0.27 -12.01
CA THR A 31 -19.06 -0.73 -12.52
C THR A 31 -18.69 -2.09 -11.94
N PRO A 32 -18.08 -2.99 -12.74
CA PRO A 32 -17.50 -4.23 -12.23
C PRO A 32 -16.58 -3.97 -11.03
N ILE A 33 -16.59 -4.89 -10.07
CA ILE A 33 -15.73 -4.80 -8.88
C ILE A 33 -14.34 -5.30 -9.27
N ASN A 34 -13.34 -4.42 -9.20
CA ASN A 34 -11.97 -4.77 -9.52
C ASN A 34 -11.22 -5.20 -8.25
N TYR A 35 -10.57 -6.35 -8.31
CA TYR A 35 -9.72 -6.88 -7.25
C TYR A 35 -8.30 -7.01 -7.79
N LYS A 36 -7.32 -6.46 -7.09
CA LYS A 36 -5.90 -6.62 -7.45
C LYS A 36 -5.06 -6.99 -6.24
N THR A 37 -4.09 -7.87 -6.44
CA THR A 37 -3.08 -8.18 -5.43
C THR A 37 -2.15 -6.98 -5.24
N ARG A 38 -1.87 -6.62 -3.98
CA ARG A 38 -0.98 -5.52 -3.59
C ARG A 38 -0.10 -5.94 -2.43
N TRP A 39 1.11 -5.37 -2.38
CA TRP A 39 1.98 -5.52 -1.21
C TRP A 39 1.58 -4.49 -0.16
N PHE A 40 1.10 -4.94 0.98
CA PHE A 40 0.69 -4.07 2.07
C PHE A 40 1.80 -3.98 3.12
N VAL A 41 1.98 -2.77 3.66
CA VAL A 41 2.85 -2.49 4.80
C VAL A 41 2.00 -1.77 5.83
N LEU A 42 1.80 -2.43 6.98
CA LEU A 42 1.16 -1.84 8.15
C LEU A 42 2.26 -1.39 9.10
N THR A 43 2.32 -0.08 9.35
CA THR A 43 3.09 0.51 10.43
C THR A 43 2.19 0.86 11.60
N ARG A 44 2.76 1.34 12.71
CA ARG A 44 1.97 1.81 13.86
C ARG A 44 1.08 3.03 13.54
N ARG A 45 1.34 3.73 12.44
CA ARG A 45 0.67 5.00 12.10
C ARG A 45 -0.13 4.92 10.80
N TYR A 46 0.32 4.11 9.85
CA TYR A 46 -0.19 4.11 8.50
C TYR A 46 -0.37 2.69 7.97
N LEU A 47 -1.35 2.53 7.08
CA LEU A 47 -1.49 1.36 6.22
C LEU A 47 -1.23 1.80 4.78
N ILE A 48 -0.11 1.34 4.23
CA ILE A 48 0.38 1.71 2.90
C ILE A 48 0.30 0.48 2.01
N TYR A 49 0.07 0.68 0.71
CA TYR A 49 0.16 -0.39 -0.27
C TYR A 49 0.99 0.06 -1.46
N TYR A 50 1.68 -0.90 -2.07
CA TYR A 50 2.46 -0.71 -3.28
C TYR A 50 1.87 -1.57 -4.41
N ASP A 51 1.91 -1.01 -5.62
CA ASP A 51 1.64 -1.77 -6.83
C ASP A 51 2.79 -2.77 -7.05
N ASN A 52 2.49 -3.89 -7.69
CA ASN A 52 3.53 -4.82 -8.09
C ASN A 52 3.97 -4.37 -9.49
N ASP A 53 5.13 -3.74 -9.62
CA ASP A 53 5.70 -3.26 -10.90
C ASP A 53 6.17 -4.40 -11.82
N SER A 54 5.54 -5.58 -11.75
CA SER A 54 5.88 -6.76 -12.56
C SER A 54 5.02 -6.91 -13.82
N GLU A 55 4.39 -5.84 -14.29
CA GLU A 55 3.64 -5.80 -15.57
C GLU A 55 4.22 -4.73 -16.49
#